data_AF-A0A520RRM2-F1
#
_entry.id   AF-A0A520RRM2-F1
#
_cell.length_a   1.000
_cell.length_b   1.000
_cell.length_c   1.000
_cell.angle_alpha   90.00
_cell.angle_beta   90.00
_cell.angle_gamma   90.00
#
_symmetry.space_group_name_H-M   'P 1'
#
loop_
_entity.id
_entity.type
_entity.pdbx_description
1 polymer ?
#
loop_
_entity_poly.entity_id
_entity_poly.type
_entity_poly.pdbx_seq_one_letter_code
_entity_poly.pdbx_strand_id
1 'polypeptide(L)'
;MADYSVIDAVCNIWTPEALSHRPGWTDEFFVGKVKGKHDSAGITLETMIEGMDEAGIDVAFLVAAKAGRVGLPGCYHMPLEVVSRAVEQYPHRFRGMLGLDPYMGMAGVRQLET
;
A
#
# COMPACT_ATOMS: atom_id res chain seq x y z
N MET A 1 0.21 0.24 -29.51
CA MET A 1 0.20 -0.22 -28.11
C MET A 1 1.20 -1.34 -27.98
N ALA A 2 1.88 -1.40 -26.84
CA ALA A 2 2.77 -2.51 -26.51
C ALA A 2 1.99 -3.84 -26.49
N ASP A 3 2.61 -4.92 -26.97
CA ASP A 3 2.05 -6.29 -26.94
C ASP A 3 2.31 -6.98 -25.58
N TYR A 4 2.37 -6.19 -24.51
CA TYR A 4 2.69 -6.67 -23.18
C TYR A 4 1.89 -5.89 -22.14
N SER A 5 1.59 -6.57 -21.03
CA SER A 5 1.00 -5.93 -19.85
C SER A 5 2.09 -5.40 -18.92
N VAL A 6 1.84 -4.25 -18.30
CA VAL A 6 2.71 -3.60 -17.33
C VAL A 6 2.17 -3.83 -15.92
N ILE A 7 3.05 -4.32 -15.04
CA ILE A 7 2.71 -4.61 -13.65
C ILE A 7 3.58 -3.73 -12.74
N ASP A 8 2.93 -2.98 -11.84
CA ASP A 8 3.60 -2.41 -10.68
C ASP A 8 3.61 -3.44 -9.55
N ALA A 9 4.77 -4.00 -9.28
CA ALA A 9 4.94 -5.05 -8.28
C ALA A 9 4.93 -4.54 -6.83
N VAL A 10 5.06 -3.22 -6.59
CA VAL A 10 5.14 -2.65 -5.24
C VAL A 10 4.42 -1.31 -5.19
N CYS A 11 3.09 -1.35 -5.07
CA CYS A 11 2.24 -0.18 -4.97
C CYS A 11 1.75 0.01 -3.53
N ASN A 12 2.09 1.14 -2.90
CA ASN A 12 1.54 1.48 -1.58
C ASN A 12 0.12 2.05 -1.76
N ILE A 13 -0.81 1.70 -0.87
CA ILE A 13 -2.15 2.29 -0.86
C ILE A 13 -2.15 3.67 -0.17
N TRP A 14 -2.76 4.66 -0.81
CA TRP A 14 -2.73 6.08 -0.39
C TRP A 14 -4.12 6.65 -0.05
N THR A 15 -5.10 5.79 0.21
CA THR A 15 -6.42 6.25 0.66
C THR A 15 -6.34 6.99 2.00
N PRO A 16 -7.28 7.90 2.30
CA PRO A 16 -7.33 8.57 3.61
C PRO A 16 -7.33 7.57 4.78
N GLU A 17 -8.05 6.45 4.63
CA GLU A 17 -8.05 5.35 5.60
C GLU A 17 -6.65 4.74 5.75
N ALA A 18 -5.98 4.38 4.65
CA ALA A 18 -4.63 3.82 4.69
C ALA A 18 -3.64 4.77 5.37
N LEU A 19 -3.72 6.06 5.07
CA LEU A 19 -2.83 7.06 5.69
C LEU A 19 -3.11 7.24 7.17
N SER A 20 -4.35 7.06 7.63
CA SER A 20 -4.70 7.12 9.06
C SER A 20 -4.01 6.05 9.92
N HIS A 21 -3.57 4.95 9.30
CA HIS A 21 -2.79 3.90 9.96
C HIS A 21 -1.28 4.16 9.96
N ARG A 22 -0.80 5.11 9.16
CA ARG A 22 0.61 5.48 9.14
C ARG A 22 0.90 6.45 10.28
N PRO A 23 2.10 6.44 10.89
CA PRO A 23 2.37 7.33 11.99
C PRO A 23 2.59 8.76 11.47
N GLY A 24 2.10 9.76 12.21
CA GLY A 24 1.96 11.16 11.75
C GLY A 24 3.24 11.94 11.41
N TRP A 25 4.42 11.31 11.36
CA TRP A 25 5.66 11.91 10.84
C TRP A 25 5.76 11.83 9.30
N THR A 26 4.69 11.40 8.63
CA THR A 26 4.62 11.31 7.17
C THR A 26 5.01 12.62 6.49
N ASP A 27 4.70 13.78 7.07
CA ASP A 27 5.02 15.07 6.44
C ASP A 27 6.54 15.33 6.39
N GLU A 28 7.29 15.20 7.49
CA GLU A 28 8.73 15.47 7.47
C GLU A 28 9.52 14.48 6.61
N PHE A 29 9.13 13.20 6.56
CA PHE A 29 9.84 12.20 5.76
C PHE A 29 9.39 12.18 4.29
N PHE A 30 8.09 12.23 3.98
CA PHE A 30 7.60 12.16 2.60
C PHE A 30 7.63 13.50 1.87
N VAL A 31 7.26 14.61 2.53
CA VAL A 31 7.35 15.94 1.92
C VAL A 31 8.80 16.40 1.85
N GLY A 32 9.57 16.16 2.93
CA GLY A 32 10.97 16.57 3.03
C GLY A 32 11.93 15.79 2.13
N LYS A 33 11.85 14.44 2.11
CA LYS A 33 12.81 13.60 1.34
C LYS A 33 12.27 13.08 0.01
N VAL A 34 10.99 12.77 -0.08
CA VAL A 34 10.41 12.11 -1.28
C VAL A 34 9.87 13.14 -2.30
N LYS A 35 9.77 14.43 -1.91
CA LYS A 35 9.19 15.51 -2.75
C LYS A 35 7.82 15.12 -3.34
N GLY A 36 7.05 14.33 -2.59
CA GLY A 36 5.71 13.92 -3.03
C GLY A 36 4.82 15.14 -3.21
N LYS A 37 4.09 15.21 -4.33
CA LYS A 37 3.09 16.26 -4.59
C LYS A 37 1.77 16.04 -3.85
N HIS A 38 1.57 14.85 -3.29
CA HIS A 38 0.35 14.50 -2.57
C HIS A 38 0.49 14.96 -1.12
N ASP A 39 -0.51 15.71 -0.66
CA ASP A 39 -0.67 16.05 0.74
C ASP A 39 -0.91 14.79 1.58
N SER A 40 -0.81 14.93 2.90
CA SER A 40 -1.13 13.87 3.84
C SER A 40 -2.62 13.52 3.91
N ALA A 41 -3.49 14.13 3.10
CA ALA A 41 -4.92 13.84 3.11
C ALA A 41 -5.26 12.55 2.34
N GLY A 42 -4.39 12.12 1.42
CA GLY A 42 -4.58 10.92 0.62
C GLY A 42 -5.50 11.13 -0.57
N ILE A 43 -5.66 10.08 -1.38
CA ILE A 43 -6.42 10.10 -2.63
C ILE A 43 -7.36 8.89 -2.72
N THR A 44 -8.41 8.97 -3.53
CA THR A 44 -9.32 7.83 -3.70
C THR A 44 -8.65 6.71 -4.52
N LEU A 45 -9.24 5.51 -4.50
CA LEU A 45 -8.76 4.40 -5.34
C LEU A 45 -8.89 4.73 -6.82
N GLU A 46 -9.93 5.47 -7.20
CA GLU A 46 -10.18 5.92 -8.57
C GLU A 46 -9.06 6.86 -9.03
N THR A 47 -8.66 7.82 -8.20
CA THR A 47 -7.51 8.69 -8.51
C THR A 47 -6.19 7.90 -8.61
N MET A 48 -6.01 6.86 -7.80
CA MET A 48 -4.87 5.96 -7.96
C MET A 48 -4.92 5.22 -9.32
N ILE A 49 -6.09 4.75 -9.72
CA ILE A 49 -6.32 4.06 -11.00
C ILE A 49 -6.10 4.99 -12.20
N GLU A 50 -6.55 6.24 -12.11
CA GLU A 50 -6.27 7.27 -13.12
C GLU A 50 -4.76 7.47 -13.29
N GLY A 51 -4.01 7.55 -12.18
CA GLY A 51 -2.55 7.61 -12.22
C GLY A 51 -1.88 6.37 -12.83
N MET A 52 -2.46 5.18 -12.61
CA MET A 52 -2.03 3.94 -13.28
C MET A 52 -2.29 4.01 -14.79
N ASP A 53 -3.46 4.50 -15.21
CA ASP A 53 -3.82 4.64 -16.63
C ASP A 53 -2.89 5.62 -17.35
N GLU A 54 -2.60 6.77 -16.74
CA GLU A 54 -1.64 7.75 -17.26
C GLU A 54 -0.22 7.19 -17.38
N ALA A 55 0.17 6.32 -16.45
CA ALA A 55 1.47 5.64 -16.46
C ALA A 55 1.51 4.39 -17.35
N GLY A 56 0.37 3.95 -17.91
CA GLY A 56 0.26 2.73 -18.70
C GLY A 56 0.45 1.44 -17.87
N ILE A 57 0.01 1.43 -16.61
CA ILE A 57 0.06 0.30 -15.69
C ILE A 57 -1.29 -0.43 -15.69
N ASP A 58 -1.26 -1.71 -16.08
CA ASP A 58 -2.48 -2.54 -16.14
C ASP A 58 -2.89 -3.03 -14.74
N VAL A 59 -1.92 -3.55 -13.98
CA VAL A 59 -2.15 -4.17 -12.66
C VAL A 59 -1.12 -3.69 -11.65
N ALA A 60 -1.55 -3.37 -10.44
CA ALA A 60 -0.68 -3.01 -9.32
C ALA A 60 -0.87 -3.95 -8.11
N PHE A 61 0.25 -4.28 -7.45
CA PHE A 61 0.27 -5.08 -6.23
C PHE A 61 0.26 -4.16 -5.00
N LEU A 62 -0.89 -4.07 -4.35
CA LEU A 62 -1.11 -3.30 -3.14
C LEU A 62 -0.50 -3.98 -1.92
N VAL A 63 0.36 -3.26 -1.20
CA VAL A 63 1.13 -3.81 -0.07
C VAL A 63 0.43 -3.56 1.27
N ALA A 64 0.04 -4.62 1.97
CA ALA A 64 -0.31 -4.58 3.39
C ALA A 64 0.98 -4.57 4.23
N ALA A 65 1.68 -3.43 4.18
CA ALA A 65 3.03 -3.31 4.73
C ALA A 65 3.07 -3.49 6.24
N LYS A 66 4.04 -4.27 6.73
CA LYS A 66 4.43 -4.33 8.14
C LYS A 66 5.84 -3.76 8.26
N ALA A 67 5.93 -2.50 8.69
CA ALA A 67 7.17 -1.75 8.75
C ALA A 67 7.60 -1.57 10.21
N GLY A 68 8.86 -1.92 10.49
CA GLY A 68 9.45 -1.75 11.82
C GLY A 68 8.98 -2.82 12.83
N ARG A 69 9.50 -2.71 14.05
CA ARG A 69 9.12 -3.56 15.17
C ARG A 69 8.09 -2.83 16.02
N VAL A 70 7.02 -3.52 16.40
CA VAL A 70 5.97 -2.98 17.29
C VAL A 70 6.60 -2.32 18.52
N GLY A 71 6.23 -1.06 18.77
CA GLY A 71 6.75 -0.23 19.86
C GLY A 71 7.91 0.70 19.50
N LEU A 72 8.53 0.55 18.32
CA LEU A 72 9.53 1.52 17.85
C LEU A 72 8.86 2.72 17.15
N PRO A 73 9.44 3.93 17.28
CA PRO A 73 9.02 5.08 16.49
C PRO A 73 9.03 4.75 14.99
N GLY A 74 7.94 5.06 14.30
CA GLY A 74 7.81 4.77 12.87
C GLY A 74 7.31 3.39 12.51
N CYS A 75 7.10 2.51 13.50
CA CYS A 75 6.44 1.23 13.26
C CYS A 75 4.99 1.44 12.82
N TYR A 76 4.58 0.77 11.75
CA TYR A 76 3.17 0.65 11.38
C TYR A 76 2.90 -0.66 10.65
N HIS A 77 1.74 -1.24 10.93
CA HIS A 77 1.21 -2.39 10.20
C HIS A 77 -0.07 -1.93 9.50
N MET A 78 -0.06 -1.93 8.18
CA MET A 78 -1.26 -1.69 7.39
C MET A 78 -2.24 -2.85 7.65
N PRO A 79 -3.48 -2.57 8.08
CA PRO A 79 -4.49 -3.61 8.21
C PRO A 79 -4.74 -4.30 6.87
N LEU A 80 -4.91 -5.62 6.93
CA LEU A 80 -5.13 -6.45 5.75
C LEU A 80 -6.42 -6.06 5.03
N GLU A 81 -7.44 -5.70 5.80
CA GLU A 81 -8.78 -5.38 5.34
C GLU A 81 -8.81 -4.12 4.47
N VAL A 82 -7.89 -3.19 4.70
CA VAL A 82 -7.75 -1.98 3.87
C VAL A 82 -7.32 -2.36 2.46
N VAL A 83 -6.39 -3.31 2.34
CA VAL A 83 -5.91 -3.80 1.04
C VAL A 83 -6.90 -4.76 0.41
N SER A 84 -7.48 -5.70 1.16
CA SER A 84 -8.41 -6.69 0.62
C SER A 84 -9.65 -6.04 0.03
N ARG A 85 -10.23 -5.02 0.69
CA ARG A 85 -11.37 -4.27 0.15
C ARG A 85 -11.05 -3.54 -1.15
N ALA A 86 -9.84 -2.98 -1.28
CA ALA A 86 -9.42 -2.34 -2.52
C ALA A 86 -9.30 -3.35 -3.67
N VAL A 87 -8.76 -4.53 -3.38
CA VAL A 87 -8.66 -5.65 -4.33
C VAL A 87 -10.05 -6.17 -4.72
N GLU A 88 -10.97 -6.31 -3.77
CA GLU A 88 -12.36 -6.74 -4.02
C GLU A 88 -13.14 -5.74 -4.88
N GLN A 89 -12.93 -4.43 -4.66
CA GLN A 89 -13.58 -3.38 -5.45
C GLN A 89 -13.05 -3.31 -6.89
N TYR A 90 -11.74 -3.48 -7.06
CA TYR A 90 -11.07 -3.38 -8.37
C TYR A 90 -10.20 -4.60 -8.68
N PRO A 91 -10.78 -5.81 -8.79
CA PRO A 91 -10.02 -7.05 -8.96
C PRO A 91 -9.37 -7.17 -10.34
N HIS A 92 -9.62 -6.24 -11.26
CA HIS A 92 -8.92 -6.18 -12.54
C HIS A 92 -7.70 -5.26 -12.51
N ARG A 93 -7.60 -4.39 -11.50
CA ARG A 93 -6.52 -3.40 -11.38
C ARG A 93 -5.59 -3.71 -10.21
N PHE A 94 -6.09 -4.32 -9.15
CA PHE A 94 -5.31 -4.57 -7.94
C PHE A 94 -5.10 -6.06 -7.63
N ARG A 95 -3.94 -6.35 -7.04
CA ARG A 95 -3.57 -7.62 -6.40
C ARG A 95 -3.09 -7.30 -4.99
N GLY A 96 -3.38 -8.15 -4.02
CA GLY A 96 -2.94 -7.94 -2.63
C GLY A 96 -1.61 -8.63 -2.35
N MET A 97 -0.76 -8.00 -1.53
CA MET A 97 0.45 -8.60 -0.99
C MET A 97 0.49 -8.46 0.53
N LEU A 98 0.62 -9.58 1.25
CA LEU A 98 0.72 -9.60 2.70
C LEU A 98 2.16 -9.34 3.15
N GLY A 99 2.36 -8.33 4.00
CA GLY A 99 3.61 -8.13 4.71
C GLY A 99 3.77 -9.11 5.88
N LEU A 100 4.99 -9.64 6.06
CA LEU A 100 5.38 -10.42 7.22
C LEU A 100 6.28 -9.59 8.13
N ASP A 101 5.94 -9.54 9.42
CA ASP A 101 6.82 -9.03 10.46
C ASP A 101 7.58 -10.21 11.08
N PRO A 102 8.93 -10.28 10.92
CA PRO A 102 9.75 -11.35 11.51
C PRO A 102 9.62 -11.45 13.05
N TYR A 103 9.24 -10.37 13.74
CA TYR A 103 9.04 -10.37 15.19
C TYR A 103 7.72 -11.02 15.63
N MET A 104 6.78 -11.27 14.70
CA MET A 104 5.56 -12.02 14.99
C MET A 104 5.77 -13.54 15.01
N GLY A 105 6.94 -14.04 14.58
CA GLY A 105 7.24 -15.47 14.52
C GLY A 105 6.16 -16.27 13.78
N MET A 106 5.80 -17.45 14.33
CA MET A 106 4.82 -18.34 13.70
C MET A 106 3.40 -17.76 13.62
N ALA A 107 3.05 -16.79 14.47
CA ALA A 107 1.78 -16.10 14.36
C ALA A 107 1.69 -15.30 13.06
N GLY A 108 2.80 -14.68 12.63
CA GLY A 108 2.89 -14.00 11.34
C GLY A 108 2.79 -14.97 10.15
N VAL A 109 3.43 -16.13 10.24
CA VAL A 109 3.34 -17.18 9.21
C VAL A 109 1.91 -17.69 9.07
N ARG A 110 1.22 -17.94 10.19
CA ARG A 110 -0.17 -18.42 10.20
C ARG A 110 -1.14 -17.49 9.46
N GLN A 111 -0.85 -16.18 9.44
CA GLN A 111 -1.66 -15.20 8.71
C GLN A 111 -1.54 -15.31 7.18
N LEU A 112 -0.56 -16.04 6.62
CA LEU A 112 -0.48 -16.33 5.19
C LEU A 112 -1.40 -17.48 4.76
N GLU A 113 -1.79 -18.33 5.70
CA GLU A 113 -2.48 -19.59 5.41
C GLU A 113 -4.02 -19.43 5.37
N THR A 114 -4.53 -18.26 5.71
CA THR A 114 -5.95 -17.97 5.95
C THR A 114 -6.36 -16.67 5.29
#